data_AF-A0A9Q1MTC6-F1
#
_entry.id   AF-A0A9Q1MTC6-F1
#
_cell.length_a   1.000
_cell.length_b   1.000
_cell.length_c   1.000
_cell.angle_alpha   90.00
_cell.angle_beta   90.00
_cell.angle_gamma   90.00
#
_symmetry.space_group_name_H-M   'P 1'
#
loop_
_entity.id
_entity.type
_entity.pdbx_description
1 polymer ?
#
loop_
_entity_poly.entity_id
_entity_poly.type
_entity_poly.pdbx_seq_one_letter_code
_entity_poly.pdbx_strand_id
1 'polypeptide(L)'
;MLMNALPMRAACCLLESGWREQMNQLKQKLLKELLGARDAMLRIRYQMRKMGEAAGIPIEPESQSQLLDATMNMEGVLLAGIPGDGGFDAVFAVILGASSKNVTQAWSSLNVLAMLVREDPHGVSLENNDPRAKEITTAVSSIQLE
;
A
#
# COMPACT_ATOMS: atom_id res chain seq x y z
N MET A 1 37.15 -42.88 -32.22
CA MET A 1 35.70 -43.03 -32.00
C MET A 1 35.22 -41.73 -31.36
N LEU A 2 34.57 -40.88 -32.15
CA LEU A 2 34.08 -39.56 -31.74
C LEU A 2 32.89 -39.75 -30.79
N MET A 3 33.02 -39.30 -29.54
CA MET A 3 31.87 -39.12 -28.66
C MET A 3 31.40 -37.67 -28.75
N ASN A 4 30.19 -37.53 -29.27
CA ASN A 4 29.50 -36.28 -29.57
C ASN A 4 29.31 -35.42 -28.31
N ALA A 5 29.67 -34.14 -28.43
CA ALA A 5 29.21 -33.10 -27.53
C ALA A 5 27.70 -32.86 -27.77
N LEU A 6 26.86 -33.23 -26.81
CA LEU A 6 25.47 -32.79 -26.75
C LEU A 6 25.44 -31.27 -26.52
N PRO A 7 24.59 -30.50 -27.22
CA PRO A 7 24.60 -29.05 -27.12
C PRO A 7 23.99 -28.60 -25.79
N MET A 8 24.80 -27.87 -25.02
CA MET A 8 24.47 -27.17 -23.76
C MET A 8 23.47 -26.00 -23.96
N ARG A 9 22.51 -26.15 -24.88
CA ARG A 9 21.47 -25.15 -25.19
C ARG A 9 20.05 -25.64 -24.86
N ALA A 10 19.80 -26.96 -24.77
CA ALA A 10 18.46 -27.50 -24.52
C ALA A 10 18.04 -27.47 -23.04
N ALA A 11 19.00 -27.55 -22.09
CA ALA A 11 18.70 -27.57 -20.66
C ALA A 11 18.25 -26.20 -20.11
N CYS A 12 18.66 -25.10 -20.75
CA CYS A 12 18.32 -23.74 -20.32
C CYS A 12 16.82 -23.42 -20.54
N CYS A 13 16.24 -23.87 -21.67
CA CYS A 13 14.84 -23.61 -22.01
C CYS A 13 13.84 -24.32 -21.08
N LEU A 14 14.17 -25.51 -20.57
CA LEU A 14 13.31 -26.28 -19.66
C LEU A 14 13.28 -25.70 -18.23
N LEU A 15 14.42 -25.18 -17.76
CA LEU A 15 14.51 -24.43 -16.51
C LEU A 15 13.68 -23.14 -16.58
N GLU A 16 13.76 -22.39 -17.68
CA GLU A 16 12.96 -21.18 -17.87
C GLU A 16 11.44 -21.44 -17.88
N SER A 17 10.98 -22.52 -18.50
CA SER A 17 9.54 -22.84 -18.52
C SER A 17 8.98 -23.17 -17.12
N GLY A 18 9.76 -23.86 -16.28
CA GLY A 18 9.36 -24.17 -14.91
C GLY A 18 9.25 -22.91 -14.05
N TRP A 19 10.25 -22.02 -14.13
CA TRP A 19 10.21 -20.73 -13.44
C TRP A 19 9.07 -19.83 -13.93
N ARG A 20 8.81 -19.77 -15.24
CA ARG A 20 7.70 -18.98 -15.80
C ARG A 20 6.35 -19.48 -15.32
N GLU A 21 6.14 -20.80 -15.30
CA GLU A 21 4.90 -21.41 -14.84
C GLU A 21 4.67 -21.14 -13.34
N GLN A 22 5.69 -21.35 -12.51
CA GLN A 22 5.63 -21.03 -11.08
C GLN A 22 5.33 -19.55 -10.83
N MET A 23 5.94 -18.64 -11.60
CA MET A 23 5.67 -17.22 -11.49
C MET A 23 4.24 -16.87 -11.90
N ASN A 24 3.71 -17.53 -12.93
CA ASN A 24 2.32 -17.35 -13.35
C ASN A 24 1.34 -17.85 -12.28
N GLN A 25 1.59 -19.02 -11.70
CA GLN A 25 0.80 -19.56 -10.60
C GLN A 25 0.83 -18.66 -9.37
N LEU A 26 2.02 -18.15 -9.01
CA LEU A 26 2.18 -17.20 -7.90
C LEU A 26 1.41 -15.90 -8.18
N LYS A 27 1.51 -15.35 -9.41
CA LYS A 27 0.77 -14.15 -9.82
C LYS A 27 -0.74 -14.37 -9.74
N GLN A 28 -1.23 -15.53 -10.19
CA GLN A 28 -2.65 -15.87 -10.11
C GLN A 28 -3.12 -15.97 -8.66
N LYS A 29 -2.35 -16.64 -7.79
CA LYS A 29 -2.65 -16.73 -6.37
C LYS A 29 -2.64 -15.35 -5.71
N LEU A 30 -1.60 -14.56 -5.94
CA LEU A 30 -1.49 -13.20 -5.41
C LEU A 30 -2.66 -12.32 -5.86
N LEU A 31 -3.01 -12.34 -7.15
CA LEU A 31 -4.14 -11.60 -7.68
C LEU A 31 -5.46 -12.01 -7.01
N LYS A 32 -5.66 -13.31 -6.79
CA LYS A 32 -6.84 -13.83 -6.08
C LYS A 32 -6.90 -13.30 -4.65
N GLU A 33 -5.78 -13.31 -3.92
CA GLU A 33 -5.73 -12.78 -2.55
C GLU A 33 -5.97 -11.26 -2.51
N LEU A 34 -5.40 -10.51 -3.45
CA LEU A 34 -5.60 -9.06 -3.55
C LEU A 34 -7.07 -8.70 -3.87
N LEU A 35 -7.70 -9.42 -4.80
CA LEU A 35 -9.13 -9.27 -5.08
C LEU A 35 -9.98 -9.65 -3.86
N GLY A 36 -9.62 -10.74 -3.17
CA GLY A 36 -10.27 -11.14 -1.92
C GLY A 36 -10.18 -10.06 -0.84
N ALA A 37 -9.02 -9.42 -0.68
CA ALA A 37 -8.84 -8.30 0.25
C ALA A 37 -9.70 -7.10 -0.15
N ARG A 38 -9.78 -6.77 -1.44
CA ARG A 38 -10.64 -5.71 -1.97
C ARG A 38 -12.11 -5.97 -1.67
N ASP A 39 -12.59 -7.18 -1.93
CA ASP A 39 -13.97 -7.59 -1.64
C ASP A 39 -14.27 -7.57 -0.13
N ALA A 40 -13.32 -8.03 0.70
CA ALA A 40 -13.43 -7.96 2.14
C ALA A 40 -13.57 -6.52 2.63
N MET A 41 -12.78 -5.58 2.08
CA MET A 41 -12.88 -4.16 2.43
C MET A 41 -14.26 -3.57 2.06
N LEU A 42 -14.78 -3.88 0.87
CA LEU A 42 -16.12 -3.45 0.47
C LEU A 42 -17.20 -3.99 1.42
N ARG A 43 -17.06 -5.24 1.86
CA ARG A 43 -17.96 -5.85 2.85
C ARG A 43 -17.83 -5.18 4.22
N ILE A 44 -16.61 -4.87 4.68
CA ILE A 44 -16.39 -4.14 5.94
C ILE A 44 -17.09 -2.79 5.90
N ARG A 45 -16.88 -1.99 4.86
CA ARG A 45 -17.56 -0.69 4.67
C ARG A 45 -19.08 -0.80 4.65
N TYR A 46 -19.61 -1.80 3.94
CA TYR A 46 -21.05 -2.09 3.97
C TYR A 46 -21.56 -2.36 5.39
N GLN A 47 -20.85 -3.20 6.16
CA GLN A 47 -21.25 -3.52 7.53
C GLN A 47 -21.10 -2.32 8.47
N MET A 48 -20.06 -1.50 8.33
CA MET A 48 -19.88 -0.26 9.09
C MET A 48 -21.04 0.70 8.87
N ARG A 49 -21.50 0.87 7.62
CA ARG A 49 -22.69 1.67 7.30
C ARG A 49 -23.94 1.12 7.96
N LYS A 50 -24.19 -0.19 7.83
CA LYS A 50 -25.36 -0.84 8.45
C LYS A 50 -25.35 -0.74 9.97
N MET A 51 -24.18 -0.84 10.59
CA MET A 51 -23.99 -0.65 12.02
C MET A 51 -24.30 0.79 12.42
N GLY A 52 -23.80 1.77 11.66
CA GLY A 52 -24.08 3.19 11.90
C GLY A 52 -25.56 3.54 11.75
N GLU A 53 -26.23 3.03 10.71
CA GLU A 53 -27.68 3.15 10.51
C GLU A 53 -28.46 2.58 11.71
N ALA A 54 -28.13 1.37 12.15
CA ALA A 54 -28.81 0.71 13.26
C ALA A 54 -28.59 1.42 14.60
N ALA A 55 -27.40 1.99 14.82
CA ALA A 55 -27.04 2.69 16.04
C ALA A 55 -27.41 4.19 16.02
N GLY A 56 -27.89 4.72 14.89
CA GLY A 56 -28.19 6.14 14.73
C GLY A 56 -26.96 7.04 14.79
N ILE A 57 -25.78 6.52 14.46
CA ILE A 57 -24.50 7.24 14.48
C ILE A 57 -23.78 7.13 13.13
N PRO A 58 -23.13 8.20 12.63
CA PRO A 58 -22.55 8.20 11.30
C PRO A 58 -21.13 7.57 11.31
N ILE A 59 -21.03 6.24 11.44
CA ILE A 59 -19.75 5.51 11.41
C ILE A 59 -19.05 5.66 10.05
N GLU A 60 -19.78 5.42 8.95
CA GLU A 60 -19.35 5.80 7.60
C GLU A 60 -20.39 6.75 7.02
N PRO A 61 -20.23 8.08 7.22
CA PRO A 61 -21.16 9.08 6.72
C PRO A 61 -21.22 9.09 5.19
N GLU A 62 -22.36 9.48 4.62
CA GLU A 62 -22.60 9.53 3.17
C GLU A 62 -21.51 10.27 2.39
N SER A 63 -21.05 11.42 2.89
CA SER A 63 -19.98 12.19 2.26
C SER A 63 -18.65 11.42 2.18
N GLN A 64 -18.33 10.64 3.22
CA GLN A 64 -17.15 9.78 3.23
C GLN A 64 -17.35 8.55 2.35
N SER A 65 -18.55 7.98 2.31
CA SER A 65 -18.87 6.91 1.36
C SER A 65 -18.63 7.34 -0.09
N GLN A 66 -19.08 8.53 -0.47
CA GLN A 66 -18.88 9.07 -1.82
C GLN A 66 -17.40 9.29 -2.14
N LEU A 67 -16.62 9.87 -1.22
CA LEU A 67 -15.18 10.04 -1.37
C LEU A 67 -14.48 8.68 -1.54
N LEU A 68 -14.82 7.71 -0.69
CA LEU A 68 -14.19 6.39 -0.69
C LEU A 68 -14.59 5.55 -1.90
N ASP A 69 -15.82 5.69 -2.40
CA ASP A 69 -16.28 5.02 -3.62
C ASP A 69 -15.56 5.58 -4.86
N ALA A 70 -15.41 6.91 -4.94
CA ALA A 70 -14.58 7.55 -5.95
C ALA A 70 -13.12 7.06 -5.86
N THR A 71 -12.56 7.00 -4.64
CA THR A 71 -11.19 6.56 -4.38
C THR A 71 -10.98 5.08 -4.78
N MET A 72 -11.91 4.19 -4.42
CA MET A 72 -11.85 2.76 -4.77
C MET A 72 -11.92 2.48 -6.27
N ASN A 73 -12.45 3.42 -7.06
CA ASN A 73 -12.52 3.34 -8.51
C ASN A 73 -11.25 3.88 -9.21
N MET A 74 -10.31 4.45 -8.46
CA MET A 74 -9.06 4.94 -9.02
C MET A 74 -8.08 3.80 -9.31
N GLU A 75 -7.30 3.96 -10.38
CA GLU A 75 -6.29 2.99 -10.78
C GLU A 75 -5.25 2.76 -9.67
N GLY A 76 -4.97 1.49 -9.38
CA GLY A 76 -3.99 1.08 -8.38
C GLY A 76 -4.48 1.11 -6.94
N VAL A 77 -5.68 1.63 -6.66
CA VAL A 77 -6.25 1.56 -5.30
C VAL A 77 -6.74 0.14 -5.02
N LEU A 78 -6.14 -0.49 -4.01
CA LEU A 78 -6.53 -1.81 -3.54
C LEU A 78 -7.65 -1.72 -2.51
N LEU A 79 -7.49 -0.85 -1.51
CA LEU A 79 -8.40 -0.66 -0.37
C LEU A 79 -8.55 0.83 -0.10
N ALA A 80 -9.73 1.22 0.38
CA ALA A 80 -9.95 2.51 1.01
C ALA A 80 -11.04 2.37 2.07
N GLY A 81 -10.95 3.16 3.14
CA GLY A 81 -11.91 3.10 4.25
C GLY A 81 -11.74 4.23 5.24
N ILE A 82 -12.60 4.24 6.26
CA ILE A 82 -12.47 5.10 7.44
C ILE A 82 -11.78 4.28 8.54
N PRO A 83 -10.67 4.77 9.13
CA PRO A 83 -10.00 4.09 10.23
C PRO A 83 -10.74 4.33 11.56
N GLY A 84 -10.45 3.50 12.56
CA GLY A 84 -10.91 3.73 13.94
C GLY A 84 -12.42 3.56 14.11
N ASP A 85 -13.03 4.48 14.88
CA ASP A 85 -14.45 4.51 15.22
C ASP A 85 -15.34 5.05 14.09
N GLY A 86 -14.74 5.69 13.08
CA GLY A 86 -15.45 6.19 11.91
C GLY A 86 -15.55 7.72 11.86
N GLY A 87 -16.67 8.21 11.32
CA GLY A 87 -16.98 9.64 11.30
C GLY A 87 -16.28 10.40 10.18
N PHE A 88 -15.77 11.59 10.49
CA PHE A 88 -15.33 12.57 9.50
C PHE A 88 -13.84 12.90 9.56
N ASP A 89 -13.10 12.36 10.53
CA ASP A 89 -11.74 12.81 10.87
C ASP A 89 -10.70 12.39 9.83
N ALA A 90 -10.69 11.10 9.47
CA ALA A 90 -9.67 10.55 8.60
C ALA A 90 -10.23 9.52 7.61
N VAL A 91 -9.51 9.35 6.51
CA VAL A 91 -9.69 8.23 5.56
C VAL A 91 -8.32 7.65 5.23
N PHE A 92 -8.29 6.39 4.82
CA PHE A 92 -7.08 5.75 4.33
C PHE A 92 -7.29 5.14 2.96
N ALA A 93 -6.20 5.01 2.20
CA ALA A 93 -6.16 4.23 0.97
C ALA A 93 -4.86 3.43 0.90
N VAL A 94 -4.96 2.17 0.48
CA VAL A 94 -3.81 1.30 0.18
C VAL A 94 -3.69 1.21 -1.33
N ILE A 95 -2.54 1.63 -1.86
CA ILE A 95 -2.31 1.81 -3.29
C ILE A 95 -1.15 0.92 -3.73
N LEU A 96 -1.34 0.18 -4.82
CA LEU A 96 -0.32 -0.63 -5.46
C LEU A 96 0.43 0.23 -6.49
N GLY A 97 1.77 0.22 -6.42
CA GLY A 97 2.62 0.91 -7.38
C GLY A 97 2.70 2.43 -7.17
N ALA A 98 2.99 3.18 -8.24
CA ALA A 98 3.30 4.62 -8.18
C ALA A 98 2.07 5.55 -8.30
N SER A 99 0.85 5.01 -8.20
CA SER A 99 -0.40 5.74 -8.44
C SER A 99 -0.82 6.70 -7.30
N SER A 100 0.03 6.90 -6.29
CA SER A 100 -0.30 7.75 -5.12
C SER A 100 -0.58 9.20 -5.48
N LYS A 101 0.08 9.75 -6.52
CA LYS A 101 -0.10 11.14 -6.95
C LYS A 101 -1.54 11.46 -7.37
N ASN A 102 -2.18 10.53 -8.09
CA ASN A 102 -3.56 10.73 -8.56
C ASN A 102 -4.52 10.81 -7.39
N VAL A 103 -4.38 9.90 -6.41
CA VAL A 103 -5.19 9.89 -5.19
C VAL A 103 -4.95 11.16 -4.37
N THR A 104 -3.68 11.54 -4.15
CA THR A 104 -3.34 12.78 -3.45
C THR A 104 -3.95 14.02 -4.12
N GLN A 105 -3.92 14.10 -5.44
CA GLN A 105 -4.51 15.22 -6.18
C GLN A 105 -6.04 15.23 -6.07
N ALA A 106 -6.69 14.08 -6.22
CA ALA A 106 -8.14 13.94 -6.07
C ALA A 106 -8.59 14.34 -4.66
N TRP A 107 -7.91 13.86 -3.62
CA TRP A 107 -8.17 14.19 -2.23
C TRP A 107 -7.95 15.69 -1.95
N SER A 108 -6.85 16.26 -2.45
CA SER A 108 -6.58 17.70 -2.29
C SER A 108 -7.67 18.57 -2.91
N SER A 109 -8.27 18.16 -4.04
CA SER A 109 -9.39 18.88 -4.67
C SER A 109 -10.68 18.87 -3.83
N LEU A 110 -10.77 17.96 -2.87
CA LEU A 110 -11.88 17.79 -1.94
C LEU A 110 -11.51 18.24 -0.52
N ASN A 111 -10.45 19.03 -0.35
CA ASN A 111 -9.92 19.50 0.93
C ASN A 111 -9.51 18.37 1.90
N VAL A 112 -9.13 17.21 1.38
CA VAL A 112 -8.58 16.10 2.16
C VAL A 112 -7.06 16.13 2.05
N LEU A 113 -6.37 16.30 3.18
CA LEU A 113 -4.92 16.28 3.25
C LEU A 113 -4.41 14.84 3.15
N ALA A 114 -3.70 14.53 2.07
CA ALA A 114 -3.05 13.22 1.93
C ALA A 114 -1.68 13.22 2.60
N MET A 115 -1.46 12.25 3.50
CA MET A 115 -0.15 11.94 4.06
C MET A 115 0.28 10.56 3.59
N LEU A 116 1.40 10.48 2.86
CA LEU A 116 1.95 9.20 2.46
C LEU A 116 2.63 8.54 3.65
N VAL A 117 2.06 7.43 4.11
CA VAL A 117 2.58 6.64 5.23
C VAL A 117 3.13 5.32 4.70
N ARG A 118 4.15 4.80 5.38
CA ARG A 118 4.67 3.44 5.19
C ARG A 118 4.44 2.67 6.48
N GLU A 119 4.34 1.35 6.37
CA GLU A 119 4.35 0.50 7.55
C GLU A 119 5.68 0.72 8.30
N ASP A 120 5.56 0.90 9.60
CA ASP A 120 6.68 1.02 10.53
C ASP A 120 6.45 0.00 11.64
N PRO A 121 7.25 -1.09 11.70
CA PRO A 121 7.11 -2.11 12.73
C PRO A 121 7.67 -1.64 14.08
N HIS A 122 8.32 -0.49 14.12
CA HIS A 122 8.88 0.05 15.35
C HIS A 122 7.80 0.85 16.09
N GLY A 123 7.50 0.41 17.32
CA GLY A 123 6.69 1.18 18.26
C GLY A 123 7.49 2.33 18.88
N VAL A 124 7.22 2.61 20.16
CA VAL A 124 7.99 3.60 20.91
C VAL A 124 9.44 3.15 21.04
N SER A 125 10.37 4.01 20.63
CA SER A 125 11.81 3.78 20.77
C SER A 125 12.48 4.95 21.50
N LEU A 126 13.58 4.67 22.19
CA LEU A 126 14.40 5.70 22.82
C LEU A 126 15.39 6.22 21.78
N GLU A 127 15.34 7.52 21.51
CA GLU A 127 16.34 8.20 20.69
C GLU A 127 17.46 8.77 21.57
N ASN A 128 18.71 8.41 21.25
CA ASN A 128 19.87 8.87 22.02
C ASN A 128 20.12 10.38 21.90
N ASN A 129 19.65 11.04 20.83
CA ASN A 129 19.83 12.46 20.55
C ASN A 129 18.67 12.96 19.68
N ASP A 130 18.48 14.29 19.59
CA ASP A 130 17.48 14.87 18.68
C ASP A 130 17.82 14.49 17.21
N PRO A 131 16.96 13.74 16.51
CA PRO A 131 17.21 13.32 15.13
C PRO A 131 17.32 14.52 14.18
N ARG A 132 16.71 15.66 14.50
CA ARG A 132 16.80 16.90 13.71
C ARG A 132 18.16 17.57 13.83
N ALA A 133 18.93 17.25 14.88
CA ALA A 133 20.27 17.81 15.12
C ALA A 133 21.40 16.98 14.47
N LYS A 134 21.08 15.82 13.85
CA LYS A 134 22.08 14.91 13.27
C LYS A 134 22.87 15.57 12.13
N GLU A 135 22.19 16.22 11.18
CA GLU A 135 22.86 16.88 10.05
C GLU A 135 23.78 18.02 10.50
N ILE A 136 23.35 18.80 11.50
CA ILE A 136 24.12 19.92 12.05
C ILE A 136 25.38 19.40 12.79
N THR A 137 25.23 18.38 13.61
CA THR A 137 26.34 17.84 14.41
C THR A 137 27.41 17.19 13.51
N THR A 138 26.99 16.46 12.46
CA THR A 138 27.92 15.89 11.48
C THR A 138 28.65 16.98 10.69
N ALA A 139 27.96 18.03 10.26
CA ALA A 139 28.56 19.16 9.56
C ALA A 139 29.56 19.95 10.42
N VAL A 140 29.28 20.14 11.72
CA VAL A 140 30.18 20.86 12.63
C VAL A 140 31.42 20.02 12.97
N SER A 141 31.26 18.70 13.16
CA SER A 141 32.38 17.80 13.47
C SER A 141 33.40 17.61 12.34
N SER A 142 33.04 17.99 11.10
CA SER A 142 33.91 17.89 9.91
C SER A 142 34.67 19.18 9.60
N ILE A 143 34.47 20.24 10.39
CA ILE A 143 35.25 21.46 10.31
C ILE A 143 36.57 21.22 11.05
N GLN A 144 37.64 20.97 10.30
CA GLN A 144 38.99 21.07 10.83
C GLN A 144 39.35 22.55 10.91
N LEU A 145 39.51 23.06 12.13
CA LEU A 145 40.12 24.37 12.37
C LEU A 145 41.64 24.19 12.25
N GLU A 146 42.23 24.76 11.20
CA GLU A 146 43.69 25.01 11.10
C GLU A 146 44.10 26.21 11.96
#